data_AF-A0AAE4S2I0-F1
#
_entry.id   AF-A0AAE4S2I0-F1
#
_cell.length_a   1.000
_cell.length_b   1.000
_cell.length_c   1.000
_cell.angle_alpha   90.00
_cell.angle_beta   90.00
_cell.angle_gamma   90.00
#
_symmetry.space_group_name_H-M   'P 1'
#
loop_
_entity.id
_entity.type
_entity.pdbx_description
1 polymer ?
#
loop_
_entity_poly.entity_id
_entity_poly.type
_entity_poly.pdbx_seq_one_letter_code
_entity_poly.pdbx_strand_id
1 'polypeptide(L)'
;MTSDKDEPLKNIQVIVRQDWNNGVFPADTIYTDEKGEFKTEDLSIGGINEQKVYFNDIDGEENGGAFKSDSVLIKDMNQKKLEEGGHWYVGKFEFSPKGSIKLSKKEKNRED
;
A
#
# COMPACT_ATOMS: atom_id res chain seq x y z
N MET A 1 3.43 8.78 1.13
CA MET A 1 2.20 8.63 1.92
C MET A 1 2.16 9.77 2.91
N THR A 2 1.05 10.49 2.94
CA THR A 2 0.92 11.71 3.73
C THR A 2 -0.40 11.75 4.49
N SER A 3 -0.47 12.58 5.52
CA SER A 3 -1.72 12.92 6.21
C SER A 3 -2.56 13.89 5.36
N ASP A 4 -3.79 14.16 5.81
CA ASP A 4 -4.65 15.22 5.26
C ASP A 4 -3.96 16.61 5.25
N LYS A 5 -2.94 16.82 6.08
CA LYS A 5 -2.14 18.05 6.17
C LYS A 5 -0.87 18.02 5.31
N ASP A 6 -0.73 17.03 4.43
CA ASP A 6 0.46 16.82 3.60
C ASP A 6 1.74 16.51 4.41
N GLU A 7 1.61 16.04 5.65
CA GLU A 7 2.74 15.59 6.48
C GLU A 7 3.09 14.13 6.14
N PRO A 8 4.38 13.78 5.96
CA PRO A 8 4.77 12.40 5.65
C PRO A 8 4.43 11.45 6.80
N LEU A 9 3.92 10.26 6.46
CA LEU A 9 3.58 9.21 7.43
C LEU A 9 4.54 8.03 7.30
N LYS A 10 5.39 7.86 8.30
CA LYS A 10 6.32 6.73 8.40
C LYS A 10 5.65 5.51 9.03
N ASN A 11 6.27 4.34 9.01
CA ASN A 11 5.77 3.13 9.69
C ASN A 11 4.33 2.70 9.32
N ILE A 12 3.75 3.23 8.25
CA ILE A 12 2.44 2.79 7.77
C ILE A 12 2.64 1.42 7.13
N GLN A 13 1.91 0.43 7.63
CA GLN A 13 1.93 -0.90 7.09
C GLN A 13 1.26 -0.91 5.72
N VAL A 14 1.96 -1.42 4.72
CA VAL A 14 1.47 -1.57 3.35
C VAL A 14 1.40 -3.06 3.03
N ILE A 15 0.20 -3.57 2.79
CA ILE A 15 -0.05 -4.98 2.45
C ILE A 15 -0.44 -5.07 0.98
N VAL A 16 0.39 -5.73 0.18
CA VAL A 16 0.13 -5.95 -1.25
C VAL A 16 -0.41 -7.35 -1.47
N ARG A 17 -1.67 -7.47 -1.87
CA ARG A 17 -2.24 -8.78 -2.26
C ARG A 17 -1.74 -9.18 -3.64
N GLN A 18 -1.20 -10.39 -3.75
CA GLN A 18 -0.70 -10.91 -5.01
C GLN A 18 -1.76 -11.76 -5.74
N ASP A 19 -2.72 -12.34 -5.00
CA ASP A 19 -3.80 -13.12 -5.58
C ASP A 19 -4.84 -12.22 -6.27
N TRP A 20 -5.29 -12.62 -7.47
CA TRP A 20 -6.29 -11.91 -8.26
C TRP A 20 -7.63 -11.74 -7.51
N ASN A 21 -7.96 -12.67 -6.61
CA ASN A 21 -9.19 -12.61 -5.80
C ASN A 21 -9.02 -11.80 -4.50
N ASN A 22 -7.91 -11.08 -4.31
CA ASN A 22 -7.55 -10.39 -3.08
C ASN A 22 -7.44 -11.31 -1.84
N GLY A 23 -7.13 -12.58 -2.07
CA GLY A 23 -6.90 -13.57 -1.03
C GLY A 23 -5.85 -13.10 -0.03
N VAL A 24 -6.02 -13.53 1.23
CA VAL A 24 -5.12 -13.10 2.33
C VAL A 24 -3.68 -13.57 2.10
N PHE A 25 -3.49 -14.62 1.31
CA PHE A 25 -2.17 -15.09 0.87
C PHE A 25 -2.22 -15.52 -0.60
N PRO A 26 -1.13 -15.33 -1.36
CA PRO A 26 0.12 -14.69 -0.95
C PRO A 26 0.02 -13.15 -0.89
N ALA A 27 0.71 -12.55 0.08
CA ALA A 27 0.76 -11.11 0.28
C ALA A 27 2.13 -10.69 0.80
N ASP A 28 2.57 -9.51 0.36
CA ASP A 28 3.78 -8.88 0.87
C ASP A 28 3.43 -7.76 1.86
N THR A 29 4.25 -7.58 2.89
CA THR A 29 4.04 -6.56 3.92
C THR A 29 5.29 -5.73 4.08
N ILE A 30 5.18 -4.45 3.73
CA ILE A 30 6.24 -3.46 3.84
C ILE A 30 5.78 -2.29 4.71
N TYR A 31 6.69 -1.39 5.04
CA TYR A 31 6.39 -0.21 5.87
C TYR A 31 6.90 1.04 5.16
N THR A 32 6.19 2.15 5.33
CA THR A 32 6.66 3.44 4.82
C THR A 32 7.87 3.95 5.62
N ASP A 33 8.78 4.64 4.94
CA ASP A 33 9.96 5.26 5.54
C ASP A 33 9.65 6.64 6.16
N GLU A 34 10.67 7.33 6.67
CA GLU A 34 10.53 8.67 7.29
C GLU A 34 9.92 9.75 6.38
N LYS A 35 9.97 9.56 5.05
CA LYS A 35 9.35 10.46 4.06
C LYS A 35 7.97 9.99 3.64
N GLY A 36 7.48 8.90 4.25
CA GLY A 36 6.26 8.22 3.86
C GLY A 36 6.37 7.50 2.52
N GLU A 37 7.58 7.30 2.01
CA GLU A 37 7.81 6.58 0.77
C GLU A 37 7.83 5.07 1.06
N PHE A 38 7.38 4.28 0.10
CA PHE A 38 7.45 2.83 0.18
C PHE A 38 7.69 2.26 -1.20
N LYS A 39 8.26 1.08 -1.23
CA LYS A 39 8.60 0.38 -2.45
C LYS A 39 8.47 -1.11 -2.20
N THR A 40 7.72 -1.80 -3.05
CA THR A 40 7.64 -3.26 -2.95
C THR A 40 8.91 -3.88 -3.48
N GLU A 41 9.35 -4.96 -2.85
CA GLU A 41 10.41 -5.80 -3.42
C GLU A 41 9.82 -6.70 -4.54
N ASP A 42 10.59 -7.64 -5.06
CA ASP A 42 10.20 -8.48 -6.19
C ASP A 42 8.91 -9.27 -5.96
N LEU A 43 7.77 -8.73 -6.39
CA LEU A 43 6.48 -9.39 -6.25
C LEU A 43 6.18 -10.28 -7.44
N SER A 44 6.04 -11.58 -7.19
CA SER A 44 5.52 -12.52 -8.18
C SER A 44 3.99 -12.47 -8.17
N ILE A 45 3.42 -11.76 -9.14
CA ILE A 45 1.97 -11.56 -9.23
C ILE A 45 1.44 -12.24 -10.48
N GLY A 46 0.39 -13.04 -10.31
CA GLY A 46 -0.32 -13.71 -11.39
C GLY A 46 -1.56 -12.92 -11.79
N GLY A 47 -1.48 -12.17 -12.89
CA GLY A 47 -2.60 -11.39 -13.42
C GLY A 47 -2.84 -10.10 -12.62
N ILE A 48 -2.34 -8.98 -13.14
CA ILE A 48 -2.49 -7.65 -12.51
C ILE A 48 -3.84 -7.07 -12.92
N ASN A 49 -4.79 -7.02 -11.99
CA ASN A 49 -6.12 -6.46 -12.23
C ASN A 49 -6.65 -5.73 -10.98
N GLU A 50 -7.49 -6.41 -10.21
CA GLU A 50 -8.25 -5.85 -9.10
C GLU A 50 -7.58 -6.10 -7.74
N GLN A 51 -6.32 -6.52 -7.74
CA GLN A 51 -5.58 -6.64 -6.48
C GLN A 51 -5.49 -5.29 -5.78
N LYS A 52 -5.61 -5.33 -4.47
CA LYS A 52 -5.59 -4.18 -3.58
C LYS A 52 -4.30 -4.15 -2.78
N VAL A 53 -3.79 -2.94 -2.65
CA VAL A 53 -2.76 -2.57 -1.70
C VAL A 53 -3.45 -1.87 -0.54
N TYR A 54 -3.33 -2.45 0.64
CA TYR A 54 -3.94 -1.93 1.87
C TYR A 54 -2.91 -1.14 2.66
N PHE A 55 -3.36 -0.07 3.29
CA PHE A 55 -2.56 0.79 4.15
C PHE A 55 -3.17 0.80 5.54
N ASN A 56 -2.41 0.37 6.54
CA ASN A 56 -2.85 0.32 7.93
C ASN A 56 -1.90 1.12 8.79
N ASP A 57 -2.49 1.99 9.60
CA ASP A 57 -1.80 2.62 10.71
C ASP A 57 -1.79 1.68 11.90
N ILE A 58 -0.60 1.18 12.26
CA ILE A 58 -0.40 0.16 13.30
C ILE A 58 0.08 0.76 14.63
N ASP A 59 0.62 1.96 14.60
CA ASP A 59 1.26 2.67 15.71
C ASP A 59 0.46 3.93 16.11
N GLY A 60 -0.55 4.32 15.34
CA GLY A 60 -1.61 5.21 15.76
C GLY A 60 -1.09 6.59 16.13
N GLU A 61 -1.15 6.94 17.42
CA GLU A 61 -0.70 8.25 17.89
C GLU A 61 0.81 8.48 17.70
N GLU A 62 1.63 7.43 17.64
CA GLU A 62 3.07 7.55 17.37
C GLU A 62 3.36 8.09 15.97
N ASN A 63 2.39 7.97 15.06
CA ASN A 63 2.48 8.44 13.68
C ASN A 63 1.94 9.85 13.45
N GLY A 64 1.84 10.65 14.52
CA GLY A 64 1.25 12.00 14.46
C GLY A 64 -0.28 12.00 14.53
N GLY A 65 -0.87 10.88 14.96
CA GLY A 65 -2.30 10.69 15.22
C GLY A 65 -2.82 9.43 14.55
N ALA A 66 -3.90 8.85 15.08
CA ALA A 66 -4.49 7.65 14.48
C ALA A 66 -5.12 7.94 13.10
N PHE A 67 -4.80 7.13 12.09
CA PHE A 67 -5.35 7.19 10.73
C PHE A 67 -6.30 6.02 10.46
N LYS A 68 -7.27 6.24 9.56
CA LYS A 68 -8.15 5.18 9.07
C LYS A 68 -7.38 4.36 8.01
N SER A 69 -7.56 3.04 8.02
CA SER A 69 -7.04 2.18 6.97
C SER A 69 -7.66 2.54 5.62
N ASP A 70 -6.86 2.45 4.56
CA ASP A 70 -7.31 2.70 3.19
C ASP A 70 -6.77 1.64 2.23
N SER A 71 -7.25 1.61 0.99
CA SER A 71 -6.76 0.70 -0.03
C SER A 71 -6.79 1.32 -1.43
N VAL A 72 -5.78 1.01 -2.24
CA VAL A 72 -5.71 1.38 -3.66
C VAL A 72 -5.59 0.13 -4.52
N LEU A 73 -6.03 0.22 -5.78
CA LEU A 73 -5.83 -0.88 -6.73
C LEU A 73 -4.39 -0.86 -7.24
N ILE A 74 -3.81 -2.04 -7.36
CA ILE A 74 -2.41 -2.20 -7.78
C ILE A 74 -2.18 -1.67 -9.21
N LYS A 75 -3.19 -1.76 -10.09
CA LYS A 75 -3.17 -1.20 -11.45
C LYS A 75 -3.11 0.34 -11.47
N ASP A 76 -3.56 0.97 -10.39
CA ASP A 76 -3.54 2.42 -10.24
C ASP A 76 -2.20 2.91 -9.67
N MET A 77 -1.27 2.01 -9.37
CA MET A 77 0.10 2.31 -8.96
C MET A 77 1.08 2.33 -10.15
N ASN A 78 2.26 2.91 -9.94
CA ASN A 78 3.35 2.75 -10.89
C ASN A 78 3.82 1.30 -10.82
N GLN A 79 3.89 0.66 -11.98
CA GLN A 79 4.33 -0.72 -12.12
C GLN A 79 5.60 -0.74 -12.96
N LYS A 80 6.66 -1.31 -12.40
CA LYS A 80 7.90 -1.60 -13.10
C LYS A 80 8.09 -3.10 -13.20
N LYS A 81 8.04 -3.63 -14.43
CA LYS A 81 8.29 -5.04 -14.70
C LYS A 81 9.79 -5.32 -14.61
N LEU A 82 10.19 -6.19 -13.68
CA LEU A 82 11.57 -6.60 -13.47
C LEU A 82 11.92 -7.85 -14.28
N GLU A 83 11.04 -8.86 -14.25
CA GLU A 83 11.19 -10.10 -15.02
C GLU A 83 9.90 -10.47 -15.73
N GLU A 84 10.01 -10.98 -16.96
CA GLU A 84 8.88 -11.53 -17.72
C GLU A 84 8.57 -12.96 -17.28
N GLY A 85 7.35 -13.21 -16.81
CA GLY A 85 6.80 -14.55 -16.70
C GLY A 85 6.20 -15.00 -18.04
N GLY A 86 5.91 -16.30 -18.14
CA GLY A 86 5.42 -16.92 -19.39
C GLY A 86 4.06 -16.43 -19.89
N HIS A 87 3.35 -15.57 -19.15
CA HIS A 87 2.04 -15.02 -19.53
C HIS A 87 1.96 -13.50 -19.27
N TRP A 88 1.01 -12.86 -19.94
CA TRP A 88 0.67 -11.44 -19.76
C TRP A 88 0.32 -11.16 -18.30
N TYR A 89 1.03 -10.20 -17.69
CA TYR A 89 0.94 -9.84 -16.27
C TYR A 89 1.27 -10.96 -15.28
N VAL A 90 2.00 -11.99 -15.71
CA VAL A 90 2.72 -12.91 -14.82
C VAL A 90 4.19 -12.52 -14.86
N GLY A 91 4.81 -12.31 -13.71
CA GLY A 91 6.20 -11.88 -13.63
C GLY A 91 6.53 -11.24 -12.29
N LYS A 92 7.79 -10.78 -12.18
CA LYS A 92 8.22 -10.00 -11.03
C LYS A 92 8.02 -8.53 -11.29
N PHE A 93 7.32 -7.88 -10.38
CA PHE A 93 6.99 -6.48 -10.49
C PHE A 93 7.39 -5.73 -9.23
N GLU A 94 7.83 -4.50 -9.45
CA GLU A 94 8.09 -3.50 -8.43
C GLU A 94 6.99 -2.45 -8.55
N PHE A 95 6.30 -2.18 -7.44
CA PHE A 95 5.24 -1.19 -7.38
C PHE A 95 5.65 0.00 -6.51
N SER A 96 5.30 1.19 -6.99
CA SER A 96 5.45 2.43 -6.27
C SER A 96 4.20 3.29 -6.44
N PRO A 97 3.87 4.17 -5.48
CA PRO A 97 2.70 5.01 -5.61
C PRO A 97 2.85 5.99 -6.80
N LYS A 98 1.76 6.25 -7.56
CA LYS A 98 1.77 7.24 -8.67
C LYS A 98 1.92 8.68 -8.20
N GLY A 99 1.55 8.94 -6.95
CA GLY A 99 1.63 10.24 -6.30
C GLY A 99 1.49 10.08 -4.78
N SER A 100 1.27 11.18 -4.08
CA SER A 100 1.09 11.16 -2.63
C SER A 100 -0.24 10.52 -2.25
N ILE A 101 -0.21 9.27 -1.76
CA ILE A 101 -1.39 8.62 -1.15
C ILE A 101 -1.66 9.33 0.19
N LYS A 102 -2.85 9.91 0.34
CA LYS A 102 -3.27 10.60 1.56
C LYS A 102 -4.11 9.68 2.43
N LEU A 103 -3.76 9.56 3.71
CA LEU A 103 -4.58 8.87 4.71
C LEU A 103 -5.33 9.89 5.57
N SER A 104 -6.61 9.59 5.81
CA SER A 104 -7.45 10.43 6.66
C SER A 104 -7.37 10.05 8.12
N LYS A 105 -7.30 11.05 9.01
CA LYS A 105 -7.29 10.79 10.46
C LYS A 105 -8.58 10.09 10.89
N LYS A 106 -8.44 9.17 11.83
CA LYS A 106 -9.57 8.56 12.53
C LYS A 106 -10.20 9.64 13.39
N GLU A 107 -11.45 9.97 13.08
CA GLU A 107 -12.22 10.87 13.93
C GLU A 107 -12.32 10.23 15.31
N LYS A 108 -11.87 10.96 16.32
CA LYS A 108 -12.17 10.64 17.71
C LYS A 108 -13.67 10.88 17.83
N ASN A 109 -14.48 9.82 17.77
CA ASN A 109 -15.87 9.93 18.19
C ASN A 109 -15.83 10.58 19.58
N ARG A 110 -16.28 11.83 19.67
CA ARG A 110 -16.67 12.41 20.94
C ARG A 110 -17.88 11.58 21.36
N GLU A 111 -17.66 10.58 22.20
CA GLU A 111 -18.73 10.06 23.03
C GLU A 111 -19.20 11.26 23.88
N ASP A 112 -20.45 11.66 23.64
CA ASP A 112 -21.19 12.69 24.37
C ASP A 112 -21.55 12.18 25.78
#